data_AF-A0A6S7GLA5-F1
#
_entry.id   AF-A0A6S7GLA5-F1
#
_cell.length_a   1.000
_cell.length_b   1.000
_cell.length_c   1.000
_cell.angle_alpha   90.00
_cell.angle_beta   90.00
_cell.angle_gamma   90.00
#
_symmetry.space_group_name_H-M   'P 1'
#
loop_
_entity.id
_entity.type
_entity.pdbx_description
1 polymer ?
#
loop_
_entity_poly.entity_id
_entity_poly.type
_entity_poly.pdbx_seq_one_letter_code
_entity_poly.pdbx_strand_id
1 'polypeptide(L)'
;MRMYLLTIKIQSVLVAIVLILQEVHSFRWLGINSTLVDESDDADLRRYLCSSSPTASKNRLLNKEQKKICRQNVKMMKYVVTAVELARTECLRLSEFERWDCTGILQAPKFPKDLRVGTREAAFLRALSSAALVFAVTQRCATDGVCDCGKQPRRSLLKRHKRKNPGWKYAYGGCHDNIAVGTKFSIDFLDGHEIRQTKHNDRKLTKLHNNDLGRKIVRNSLSLDCKCHGLTGACSIHTCTRFLPLEFSLIAKKIFELYKKALQVELIYVGEAKKELVIKKKKQGEKQKKLKSNDMAYLLKLRDFCVPETKNKLPGTKGRACGHKFIGNFKTAPFVNTTAINVCDHLCCKRGYSTTTRNTPRLCRCKFDMKIMDVKCKTCILRKEIYLCR
;
A
#
# COMPACT_ATOMS: atom_id res chain seq x y z
N MET A 1 -24.21 -8.64 -46.22
CA MET A 1 -23.51 -9.40 -45.15
C MET A 1 -22.14 -8.82 -44.73
N ARG A 2 -21.24 -8.44 -45.66
CA ARG A 2 -19.91 -7.88 -45.32
C ARG A 2 -19.93 -6.58 -44.51
N MET A 3 -20.83 -5.63 -44.81
CA MET A 3 -20.98 -4.38 -44.04
C MET A 3 -21.44 -4.60 -42.59
N TYR A 4 -22.34 -5.57 -42.37
CA TYR A 4 -22.87 -5.90 -41.03
C TYR A 4 -21.81 -6.57 -40.13
N LEU A 5 -20.95 -7.41 -40.71
CA LEU A 5 -19.81 -7.99 -40.01
C LEU A 5 -18.73 -6.95 -39.69
N LEU A 6 -18.57 -5.92 -40.54
CA LEU A 6 -17.65 -4.81 -40.30
C LEU A 6 -18.13 -3.91 -39.16
N THR A 7 -19.42 -3.55 -39.13
CA THR A 7 -20.01 -2.74 -38.06
C THR A 7 -20.00 -3.47 -36.72
N ILE A 8 -20.27 -4.77 -36.69
CA ILE A 8 -20.15 -5.60 -35.48
C ILE A 8 -18.69 -5.65 -35.01
N LYS A 9 -17.71 -5.87 -35.91
CA LYS A 9 -16.28 -5.85 -35.54
C LYS A 9 -15.84 -4.48 -35.01
N ILE A 10 -16.27 -3.38 -35.64
CA ILE A 10 -15.94 -2.01 -35.22
C ILE A 10 -16.58 -1.70 -33.86
N GLN A 11 -17.84 -2.05 -33.62
CA GLN A 11 -18.49 -1.90 -32.32
C GLN A 11 -17.83 -2.78 -31.25
N SER A 12 -17.46 -4.02 -31.57
CA SER A 12 -16.76 -4.93 -30.65
C SER A 12 -15.40 -4.38 -30.24
N VAL A 13 -14.65 -3.81 -31.20
CA VAL A 13 -13.35 -3.19 -30.98
C VAL A 13 -13.48 -1.89 -30.19
N LEU A 14 -14.46 -1.04 -30.49
CA LEU A 14 -14.76 0.17 -29.73
C LEU A 14 -15.17 -0.15 -28.28
N VAL A 15 -16.02 -1.16 -28.07
CA VAL A 15 -16.41 -1.63 -26.74
C VAL A 15 -15.20 -2.18 -25.99
N ALA A 16 -14.36 -2.99 -26.63
CA ALA A 16 -13.13 -3.50 -26.01
C ALA A 16 -12.14 -2.37 -25.66
N ILE A 17 -11.97 -1.36 -26.52
CA ILE A 17 -11.13 -0.18 -26.27
C ILE A 17 -11.69 0.65 -25.11
N VAL A 18 -13.00 0.86 -25.05
CA VAL A 18 -13.66 1.61 -23.96
C VAL A 18 -13.54 0.86 -22.62
N LEU A 19 -13.69 -0.47 -22.62
CA LEU A 19 -13.50 -1.32 -21.45
C LEU A 19 -12.04 -1.29 -20.95
N ILE A 20 -11.07 -1.29 -21.87
CA ILE A 20 -9.63 -1.22 -21.56
C ILE A 20 -9.24 0.14 -20.99
N LEU A 21 -9.82 1.24 -21.50
CA LEU A 21 -9.53 2.59 -21.05
C LEU A 21 -10.06 2.88 -19.63
N GLN A 22 -11.26 2.37 -19.29
CA GLN A 22 -11.90 2.66 -18.00
C GLN A 22 -11.20 2.01 -16.78
N GLU A 23 -10.56 0.86 -16.94
CA GLU A 23 -9.92 0.15 -15.83
C GLU A 23 -8.66 0.86 -15.29
N VAL A 24 -7.98 1.67 -16.11
CA VAL A 24 -6.67 2.25 -15.78
C VAL A 24 -6.78 3.50 -14.90
N HIS A 25 -7.91 4.21 -14.87
CA HIS A 25 -7.96 5.61 -14.40
C HIS A 25 -7.73 5.86 -12.91
N SER A 26 -8.15 4.93 -12.06
CA SER A 26 -8.23 5.17 -10.61
C SER A 26 -6.90 5.14 -9.84
N PHE A 27 -5.85 4.52 -10.38
CA PHE A 27 -4.55 4.33 -9.69
C PHE A 27 -3.38 5.02 -10.40
N ARG A 28 -3.66 5.79 -11.46
CA ARG A 28 -2.64 6.51 -12.26
C ARG A 28 -1.80 7.47 -11.42
N TRP A 29 -2.34 7.96 -10.31
CA TRP A 29 -1.66 8.88 -9.41
C TRP A 29 -0.43 8.25 -8.74
N LEU A 30 -0.32 6.92 -8.65
CA LEU A 30 0.91 6.26 -8.21
C LEU A 30 2.08 6.49 -9.18
N GLY A 31 1.82 7.00 -10.40
CA GLY A 31 2.86 7.44 -11.32
C GLY A 31 3.53 8.76 -10.94
N ILE A 32 3.09 9.46 -9.87
CA ILE A 32 3.73 10.71 -9.42
C ILE A 32 5.18 10.48 -9.01
N ASN A 33 5.55 9.30 -8.52
CA ASN A 33 6.94 8.96 -8.22
C ASN A 33 7.82 8.74 -9.48
N SER A 34 7.30 9.01 -10.67
CA SER A 34 8.10 9.12 -11.91
C SER A 34 8.29 10.58 -12.36
N THR A 35 7.79 11.53 -11.58
CA THR A 35 7.92 12.97 -11.84
C THR A 35 8.89 13.60 -10.86
N LEU A 36 9.75 14.50 -11.36
CA LEU A 36 10.66 15.32 -10.56
C LEU A 36 9.90 16.49 -9.92
N VAL A 37 8.89 16.17 -9.10
CA VAL A 37 8.09 17.19 -8.41
C VAL A 37 8.73 17.46 -7.06
N ASP A 38 9.07 18.72 -6.79
CA ASP A 38 9.40 19.15 -5.44
C ASP A 38 8.12 19.16 -4.59
N GLU A 39 8.05 18.29 -3.58
CA GLU A 39 6.89 18.22 -2.68
C GLU A 39 6.84 19.36 -1.65
N SER A 40 7.91 20.14 -1.54
CA SER A 40 7.98 21.30 -0.64
C SER A 40 7.48 22.60 -1.30
N ASP A 41 7.43 22.65 -2.63
CA ASP A 41 6.98 23.82 -3.39
C ASP A 41 5.53 23.64 -3.91
N ASP A 42 4.62 24.42 -3.34
CA ASP A 42 3.21 24.49 -3.75
C ASP A 42 3.04 24.89 -5.22
N ALA A 43 3.92 25.75 -5.77
CA ALA A 43 3.86 26.17 -7.16
C ALA A 43 4.17 24.99 -8.11
N ASP A 44 5.18 24.19 -7.77
CA ASP A 44 5.56 22.99 -8.51
C ASP A 44 4.49 21.90 -8.41
N LEU A 45 3.95 21.63 -7.21
CA LEU A 45 2.80 20.74 -7.04
C LEU A 45 1.62 21.18 -7.92
N ARG A 46 1.33 22.49 -7.93
CA ARG A 46 0.25 23.06 -8.77
C ARG A 46 0.54 22.89 -10.26
N ARG A 47 1.77 23.15 -10.70
CA ARG A 47 2.19 23.10 -12.11
C ARG A 47 2.18 21.67 -12.65
N TYR A 48 2.73 20.71 -11.92
CA TYR A 48 2.93 19.35 -12.41
C TYR A 48 1.78 18.39 -12.10
N LEU A 49 1.01 18.62 -11.03
CA LEU A 49 -0.09 17.73 -10.63
C LEU A 49 -1.47 18.33 -10.91
N CYS A 50 -1.70 19.57 -10.48
CA CYS A 50 -3.05 20.15 -10.43
C CYS A 50 -3.49 20.86 -11.71
N SER A 51 -2.54 21.40 -12.48
CA SER A 51 -2.84 22.21 -13.66
C SER A 51 -3.16 21.38 -14.91
N SER A 52 -3.56 22.08 -15.97
CA SER A 52 -3.68 21.53 -17.32
C SER A 52 -2.38 21.64 -18.11
N SER A 53 -1.23 21.86 -17.44
CA SER A 53 0.06 22.00 -18.12
C SER A 53 0.29 20.85 -19.11
N PRO A 54 0.99 21.07 -20.24
CA PRO A 54 1.27 20.03 -21.21
C PRO A 54 1.87 18.78 -20.56
N THR A 55 2.74 18.94 -19.55
CA THR A 55 3.35 17.85 -18.77
C THR A 55 2.31 17.08 -17.93
N ALA A 56 1.48 17.79 -17.15
CA ALA A 56 0.42 17.19 -16.34
C ALA A 56 -0.68 16.53 -17.21
N SER A 57 -0.93 17.10 -18.38
CA SER A 57 -1.88 16.62 -19.38
C SER A 57 -1.34 15.41 -20.16
N LYS A 58 -0.03 15.37 -20.44
CA LYS A 58 0.64 14.24 -21.12
C LYS A 58 0.66 12.99 -20.25
N ASN A 59 0.96 13.14 -18.96
CA ASN A 59 1.03 12.01 -18.03
C ASN A 59 -0.36 11.54 -17.55
N ARG A 60 -1.36 12.45 -17.53
CA ARG A 60 -2.73 12.27 -16.98
C ARG A 60 -2.72 11.46 -15.68
N LEU A 61 -1.84 11.82 -14.73
CA LEU A 61 -1.65 11.08 -13.48
C LEU A 61 -2.88 11.15 -12.59
N LEU A 62 -3.55 12.30 -12.55
CA LEU A 62 -4.77 12.51 -11.80
C LEU A 62 -5.99 12.44 -12.72
N ASN A 63 -7.04 11.76 -12.25
CA ASN A 63 -8.35 11.80 -12.91
C ASN A 63 -9.06 13.16 -12.64
N LYS A 64 -10.22 13.39 -13.29
CA LYS A 64 -10.94 14.68 -13.18
C LYS A 64 -11.29 15.07 -11.73
N GLU A 65 -11.71 14.10 -10.91
CA GLU A 65 -12.06 14.33 -9.51
C GLU A 65 -10.83 14.64 -8.65
N GLN A 66 -9.76 13.87 -8.85
CA GLN A 66 -8.48 14.13 -8.19
C GLN A 66 -7.91 15.49 -8.56
N LYS A 67 -8.03 15.92 -9.83
CA LYS A 67 -7.61 17.26 -10.26
C LYS A 67 -8.44 18.38 -9.63
N LYS A 68 -9.72 18.14 -9.33
CA LYS A 68 -10.55 19.10 -8.59
C LYS A 68 -10.04 19.26 -7.16
N ILE A 69 -9.80 18.14 -6.47
CA ILE A 69 -9.26 18.13 -5.10
C ILE A 69 -7.87 18.79 -5.05
N CYS A 70 -7.00 18.44 -6.00
CA CYS A 70 -5.65 19.02 -6.13
C CYS A 70 -5.70 20.55 -6.23
N ARG A 71 -6.59 21.10 -7.08
CA ARG A 71 -6.75 22.54 -7.25
C ARG A 71 -7.32 23.25 -6.02
N GLN A 72 -8.20 22.57 -5.28
CA GLN A 72 -8.81 23.12 -4.06
C GLN A 72 -7.87 23.05 -2.85
N ASN A 73 -6.96 22.07 -2.82
CA ASN A 73 -6.12 21.78 -1.67
C ASN A 73 -4.68 21.41 -2.10
N VAL A 74 -3.97 22.34 -2.74
CA VAL A 74 -2.61 22.09 -3.26
C VAL A 74 -1.66 21.61 -2.15
N LYS A 75 -1.72 22.24 -0.97
CA LYS A 75 -0.91 21.87 0.21
C LYS A 75 -1.09 20.43 0.68
N MET A 76 -2.21 19.77 0.33
CA MET A 76 -2.43 18.36 0.67
C MET A 76 -1.72 17.40 -0.29
N MET A 77 -1.25 17.88 -1.45
CA MET A 77 -0.64 17.05 -2.48
C MET A 77 0.75 16.54 -2.12
N LYS A 78 1.49 17.22 -1.25
CA LYS A 78 2.74 16.68 -0.69
C LYS A 78 2.53 15.34 0.01
N TYR A 79 1.44 15.20 0.77
CA TYR A 79 1.11 13.92 1.41
C TYR A 79 0.71 12.84 0.41
N VAL A 80 0.20 13.23 -0.77
CA VAL A 80 -0.06 12.29 -1.87
C VAL A 80 1.27 11.76 -2.41
N VAL A 81 2.27 12.63 -2.63
CA VAL A 81 3.62 12.23 -3.05
C VAL A 81 4.22 11.24 -2.05
N THR A 82 4.26 11.60 -0.77
CA THR A 82 4.73 10.72 0.31
C THR A 82 3.97 9.38 0.33
N ALA A 83 2.64 9.40 0.14
CA ALA A 83 1.84 8.18 0.11
C ALA A 83 2.17 7.27 -1.09
N VAL A 84 2.51 7.83 -2.26
CA VAL A 84 2.98 7.05 -3.41
C VAL A 84 4.27 6.33 -3.05
N GLU A 85 5.23 7.02 -2.44
CA GLU A 85 6.51 6.44 -2.06
C GLU A 85 6.35 5.33 -1.04
N LEU A 86 5.57 5.57 0.02
CA LEU A 86 5.25 4.58 1.04
C LEU A 86 4.63 3.32 0.42
N ALA A 87 3.63 3.48 -0.46
CA ALA A 87 2.99 2.36 -1.12
C ALA A 87 3.94 1.61 -2.05
N ARG A 88 4.75 2.32 -2.85
CA ARG A 88 5.72 1.71 -3.79
C ARG A 88 6.77 0.90 -3.04
N THR A 89 7.42 1.51 -2.07
CA THR A 89 8.50 0.91 -1.29
C THR A 89 8.01 -0.30 -0.52
N GLU A 90 6.88 -0.20 0.18
CA GLU A 90 6.35 -1.34 0.93
C GLU A 90 5.82 -2.46 0.04
N CYS A 91 5.23 -2.14 -1.12
CA CYS A 91 4.75 -3.17 -2.04
C CYS A 91 5.91 -4.05 -2.54
N LEU A 92 7.00 -3.43 -3.00
CA LEU A 92 8.21 -4.13 -3.44
C LEU A 92 8.85 -4.91 -2.27
N ARG A 93 9.01 -4.28 -1.11
CA ARG A 93 9.64 -4.89 0.08
C ARG A 93 8.86 -6.10 0.61
N LEU A 94 7.54 -6.06 0.61
CA LEU A 94 6.71 -7.14 1.15
C LEU A 94 6.62 -8.33 0.19
N SER A 95 6.75 -8.09 -1.11
CA SER A 95 6.59 -9.07 -2.18
C SER A 95 7.93 -9.61 -2.74
N GLU A 96 9.06 -9.14 -2.23
CA GLU A 96 10.42 -9.54 -2.63
C GLU A 96 10.61 -11.07 -2.70
N PHE A 97 10.05 -11.81 -1.75
CA PHE A 97 10.17 -13.27 -1.64
C PHE A 97 8.91 -14.04 -2.06
N GLU A 98 7.99 -13.36 -2.72
CA GLU A 98 6.71 -13.91 -3.18
C GLU A 98 6.76 -14.06 -4.69
N ARG A 99 6.00 -15.01 -5.27
CA ARG A 99 6.05 -15.25 -6.74
C ARG A 99 5.65 -14.01 -7.54
N TRP A 100 4.70 -13.24 -7.00
CA TRP A 100 4.42 -11.88 -7.46
C TRP A 100 5.31 -10.91 -6.66
N ASP A 101 6.05 -10.04 -7.34
CA ASP A 101 7.09 -9.16 -6.77
C ASP A 101 6.73 -7.66 -6.78
N CYS A 102 5.49 -7.35 -7.15
CA CYS A 102 4.99 -5.99 -7.30
C CYS A 102 5.80 -5.09 -8.25
N THR A 103 6.72 -5.61 -9.07
CA THR A 103 7.51 -4.79 -10.01
C THR A 103 6.63 -4.05 -11.03
N GLY A 104 5.43 -4.57 -11.29
CA GLY A 104 4.40 -3.90 -12.09
C GLY A 104 4.04 -2.49 -11.61
N ILE A 105 4.23 -2.16 -10.33
CA ILE A 105 3.98 -0.82 -9.80
C ILE A 105 4.89 0.23 -10.41
N LEU A 106 6.10 -0.16 -10.84
CA LEU A 106 7.08 0.71 -11.46
C LEU A 106 6.66 1.18 -12.85
N GLN A 107 5.68 0.51 -13.47
CA GLN A 107 5.14 0.87 -14.77
C GLN A 107 3.99 1.88 -14.68
N ALA A 108 3.69 2.41 -13.48
CA ALA A 108 2.69 3.46 -13.30
C ALA A 108 3.00 4.66 -14.23
N PRO A 109 1.97 5.29 -14.85
CA PRO A 109 0.54 5.04 -14.70
C PRO A 109 -0.02 3.90 -15.58
N LYS A 110 0.83 3.21 -16.36
CA LYS A 110 0.44 2.17 -17.32
C LYS A 110 0.68 0.77 -16.73
N PHE A 111 -0.17 0.38 -15.79
CA PHE A 111 -0.01 -0.89 -15.09
C PHE A 111 -0.16 -2.15 -15.97
N PRO A 112 0.60 -3.22 -15.65
CA PRO A 112 0.36 -4.54 -16.17
C PRO A 112 -0.97 -5.14 -15.68
N LYS A 113 -1.38 -6.28 -16.25
CA LYS A 113 -2.74 -6.83 -16.05
C LYS A 113 -3.00 -7.24 -14.60
N ASP A 114 -1.99 -7.74 -13.90
CA ASP A 114 -2.02 -8.06 -12.47
C ASP A 114 -2.41 -6.89 -11.58
N LEU A 115 -2.17 -5.64 -12.00
CA LEU A 115 -2.56 -4.45 -11.23
C LEU A 115 -3.70 -3.66 -11.87
N ARG A 116 -3.99 -3.89 -13.15
CA ARG A 116 -5.01 -3.17 -13.91
C ARG A 116 -6.42 -3.69 -13.66
N VAL A 117 -6.59 -5.00 -13.52
CA VAL A 117 -7.91 -5.63 -13.40
C VAL A 117 -8.20 -6.05 -11.96
N GLY A 118 -9.40 -6.56 -11.67
CA GLY A 118 -9.84 -6.94 -10.31
C GLY A 118 -9.16 -8.18 -9.72
N THR A 119 -7.84 -8.25 -9.75
CA THR A 119 -7.02 -9.34 -9.20
C THR A 119 -6.80 -9.19 -7.70
N ARG A 120 -6.24 -10.23 -7.10
CA ARG A 120 -5.81 -10.22 -5.71
C ARG A 120 -4.66 -9.21 -5.46
N GLU A 121 -3.75 -9.11 -6.41
CA GLU A 121 -2.60 -8.20 -6.38
C GLU A 121 -3.05 -6.73 -6.47
N ALA A 122 -4.02 -6.44 -7.35
CA ALA A 122 -4.65 -5.13 -7.41
C ALA A 122 -5.44 -4.80 -6.14
N ALA A 123 -6.13 -5.77 -5.54
CA ALA A 123 -6.83 -5.61 -4.27
C ALA A 123 -5.87 -5.23 -3.12
N PHE A 124 -4.70 -5.87 -3.07
CA PHE A 124 -3.65 -5.50 -2.12
C PHE A 124 -3.16 -4.08 -2.33
N LEU A 125 -2.80 -3.71 -3.57
CA LEU A 125 -2.33 -2.38 -3.89
C LEU A 125 -3.37 -1.30 -3.53
N ARG A 126 -4.66 -1.59 -3.73
CA ARG A 126 -5.77 -0.68 -3.32
C ARG A 126 -5.77 -0.40 -1.83
N ALA A 127 -5.79 -1.47 -1.04
CA ALA A 127 -5.78 -1.35 0.41
C ALA A 127 -4.50 -0.66 0.91
N LEU A 128 -3.34 -1.01 0.33
CA LEU A 128 -2.05 -0.41 0.68
C LEU A 128 -2.00 1.08 0.37
N SER A 129 -2.37 1.50 -0.84
CA SER A 129 -2.35 2.91 -1.24
C SER A 129 -3.37 3.75 -0.46
N SER A 130 -4.55 3.19 -0.19
CA SER A 130 -5.56 3.85 0.66
C SER A 130 -5.06 4.05 2.08
N ALA A 131 -4.39 3.03 2.65
CA ALA A 131 -3.76 3.13 3.95
C ALA A 131 -2.61 4.14 3.96
N ALA A 132 -1.77 4.15 2.92
CA ALA A 132 -0.65 5.09 2.79
C ALA A 132 -1.13 6.55 2.76
N LEU A 133 -2.22 6.85 2.05
CA LEU A 133 -2.82 8.19 2.04
C LEU A 133 -3.32 8.62 3.41
N VAL A 134 -4.07 7.75 4.11
CA VAL A 134 -4.52 8.08 5.47
C VAL A 134 -3.33 8.30 6.39
N PHE A 135 -2.31 7.43 6.31
CA PHE A 135 -1.12 7.50 7.14
C PHE A 135 -0.34 8.80 6.91
N ALA A 136 0.02 9.11 5.66
CA ALA A 136 0.82 10.28 5.30
C ALA A 136 0.15 11.60 5.71
N VAL A 137 -1.16 11.74 5.46
CA VAL A 137 -1.92 12.93 5.88
C VAL A 137 -1.97 13.02 7.39
N THR A 138 -2.33 11.93 8.08
CA THR A 138 -2.57 11.94 9.53
C THR A 138 -1.30 12.23 10.33
N GLN A 139 -0.14 11.73 9.88
CA GLN A 139 1.12 11.81 10.61
C GLN A 139 1.72 13.22 10.63
N ARG A 140 1.52 14.02 9.57
CA ARG A 140 2.20 15.32 9.40
C ARG A 140 1.27 16.51 9.33
N CYS A 141 -0.01 16.36 9.00
CA CYS A 141 -0.85 17.52 8.68
C CYS A 141 -0.99 18.51 9.83
N ALA A 142 -0.99 18.05 11.09
CA ALA A 142 -1.12 18.93 12.24
C ALA A 142 0.21 19.64 12.55
N THR A 143 1.34 18.93 12.45
CA THR A 143 2.68 19.52 12.62
C THR A 143 2.98 20.56 11.54
N ASP A 144 2.50 20.32 10.32
CA ASP A 144 2.71 21.21 9.18
C ASP A 144 1.70 22.39 9.14
N GLY A 145 0.82 22.52 10.14
CA GLY A 145 -0.20 23.58 10.20
C GLY A 145 -1.27 23.50 9.10
N VAL A 146 -1.42 22.34 8.44
CA VAL A 146 -2.39 22.12 7.35
C VAL A 146 -3.75 21.62 7.88
N CYS A 147 -3.77 21.01 9.06
CA CYS A 147 -4.99 20.52 9.70
C CYS A 147 -4.95 20.74 11.22
N ASP A 148 -6.11 20.75 11.87
CA ASP A 148 -6.19 20.84 13.33
C ASP A 148 -5.76 19.54 14.00
N CYS A 149 -5.37 19.64 15.28
CA CYS A 149 -5.16 18.49 16.14
C CYS A 149 -6.41 17.62 16.25
N GLY A 150 -6.20 16.32 16.36
CA GLY A 150 -7.24 15.33 16.52
C GLY A 150 -7.92 15.41 17.88
N LYS A 151 -9.15 14.88 17.94
CA LYS A 151 -9.88 14.74 19.20
C LYS A 151 -9.21 13.73 20.14
N GLN A 152 -9.54 13.87 21.43
CA GLN A 152 -9.14 12.96 22.50
C GLN A 152 -9.49 11.48 22.17
N PRO A 153 -8.77 10.51 22.77
CA PRO A 153 -8.94 9.09 22.47
C PRO A 153 -10.36 8.57 22.76
N ARG A 154 -10.86 7.65 21.92
CA ARG A 154 -12.13 6.95 22.19
C ARG A 154 -12.01 6.05 23.42
N ARG A 155 -13.13 5.87 24.15
CA ARG A 155 -13.26 4.97 25.31
C ARG A 155 -12.67 3.56 25.08
N SER A 156 -12.82 3.00 23.88
CA SER A 156 -12.29 1.66 23.56
C SER A 156 -10.77 1.59 23.54
N LEU A 157 -10.08 2.66 23.11
CA LEU A 157 -8.62 2.73 23.16
C LEU A 157 -8.14 2.85 24.60
N LEU A 158 -8.86 3.65 25.41
CA LEU A 158 -8.60 3.83 26.84
C LEU A 158 -8.72 2.53 27.62
N LYS A 159 -9.81 1.77 27.43
CA LYS A 159 -10.01 0.47 28.08
C LYS A 159 -8.86 -0.50 27.80
N ARG A 160 -8.40 -0.55 26.53
CA ARG A 160 -7.29 -1.42 26.12
C ARG A 160 -5.98 -1.02 26.79
N HIS A 161 -5.73 0.28 26.92
CA HIS A 161 -4.52 0.80 27.56
C HIS A 161 -4.54 0.57 29.07
N LYS A 162 -5.66 0.87 29.74
CA LYS A 162 -5.85 0.64 31.18
C LYS A 162 -5.66 -0.84 31.55
N ARG A 163 -6.11 -1.77 30.70
CA ARG A 163 -5.89 -3.21 30.92
C ARG A 163 -4.40 -3.61 30.85
N LYS A 164 -3.61 -2.95 30.02
CA LYS A 164 -2.16 -3.20 29.90
C LYS A 164 -1.36 -2.53 31.02
N ASN A 165 -1.85 -1.41 31.51
CA ASN A 165 -1.16 -0.55 32.48
C ASN A 165 -2.09 -0.25 33.67
N PRO A 166 -2.35 -1.24 34.55
CA PRO A 166 -3.18 -1.03 35.73
C PRO A 166 -2.53 0.00 36.68
N GLY A 167 -3.34 0.84 37.31
CA GLY A 167 -2.88 1.83 38.30
C GLY A 167 -2.28 3.13 37.75
N TRP A 168 -2.04 3.24 36.43
CA TRP A 168 -1.50 4.48 35.85
C TRP A 168 -2.51 5.63 35.95
N LYS A 169 -2.07 6.76 36.52
CA LYS A 169 -2.77 8.04 36.44
C LYS A 169 -2.35 8.75 35.14
N TYR A 170 -3.32 9.06 34.29
CA TYR A 170 -3.09 9.68 32.99
C TYR A 170 -3.77 11.05 32.87
N ALA A 171 -3.07 11.98 32.25
CA ALA A 171 -3.60 13.22 31.69
C ALA A 171 -3.52 13.16 30.16
N TYR A 172 -4.45 13.82 29.48
CA TYR A 172 -4.31 14.03 28.04
C TYR A 172 -3.53 15.30 27.79
N GLY A 173 -2.58 15.23 26.87
CA GLY A 173 -1.82 16.40 26.45
C GLY A 173 -1.25 16.21 25.05
N GLY A 174 -0.76 17.31 24.49
CA GLY A 174 -0.19 17.35 23.15
C GLY A 174 -1.23 17.32 22.02
N CYS A 175 -0.73 17.32 20.78
CA CYS A 175 -1.54 17.25 19.57
C CYS A 175 -1.81 15.79 19.20
N HIS A 176 -3.07 15.33 19.31
CA HIS A 176 -3.43 13.98 18.86
C HIS A 176 -3.47 13.89 17.33
N ASP A 177 -3.15 12.74 16.77
CA ASP A 177 -3.25 12.50 15.33
C ASP A 177 -4.69 12.64 14.82
N ASN A 178 -4.90 13.52 13.84
CA ASN A 178 -6.22 13.77 13.26
C ASN A 178 -6.57 12.78 12.13
N ILE A 179 -6.81 11.53 12.52
CA ILE A 179 -7.14 10.46 11.57
C ILE A 179 -8.43 10.69 10.79
N ALA A 180 -9.32 11.55 11.30
CA ALA A 180 -10.57 11.87 10.63
C ALA A 180 -10.31 12.66 9.34
N VAL A 181 -9.38 13.62 9.38
CA VAL A 181 -8.93 14.38 8.21
C VAL A 181 -8.28 13.45 7.18
N GLY A 182 -7.34 12.60 7.61
CA GLY A 182 -6.70 11.63 6.72
C GLY A 182 -7.69 10.64 6.09
N THR A 183 -8.66 10.15 6.87
CA THR A 183 -9.73 9.26 6.37
C THR A 183 -10.59 9.97 5.33
N LYS A 184 -11.04 11.21 5.62
CA LYS A 184 -11.88 12.00 4.73
C LYS A 184 -11.16 12.29 3.41
N PHE A 185 -9.92 12.75 3.48
CA PHE A 185 -9.10 13.03 2.30
C PHE A 185 -8.93 11.77 1.43
N SER A 186 -8.63 10.61 2.04
CA SER A 186 -8.52 9.34 1.30
C SER A 186 -9.84 8.93 0.62
N ILE A 187 -11.00 9.14 1.27
CA ILE A 187 -12.32 8.90 0.65
C ILE A 187 -12.51 9.82 -0.55
N ASP A 188 -12.36 11.12 -0.36
CA ASP A 188 -12.62 12.11 -1.42
C ASP A 188 -11.69 11.86 -2.62
N PHE A 189 -10.40 11.59 -2.37
CA PHE A 189 -9.38 11.44 -3.40
C PHE A 189 -9.42 10.11 -4.15
N LEU A 190 -9.72 8.99 -3.47
CA LEU A 190 -9.72 7.66 -4.09
C LEU A 190 -11.09 7.21 -4.57
N ASP A 191 -12.15 7.52 -3.82
CA ASP A 191 -13.47 6.96 -4.05
C ASP A 191 -14.33 7.86 -4.97
N GLY A 192 -14.05 9.18 -5.01
CA GLY A 192 -14.85 10.15 -5.76
C GLY A 192 -15.02 9.83 -7.25
N HIS A 193 -13.98 9.27 -7.90
CA HIS A 193 -14.08 8.80 -9.28
C HIS A 193 -14.90 7.51 -9.40
N GLU A 194 -14.66 6.54 -8.51
CA GLU A 194 -15.32 5.23 -8.55
C GLU A 194 -16.83 5.36 -8.27
N ILE A 195 -17.23 6.23 -7.33
CA ILE A 195 -18.63 6.50 -6.98
C ILE A 195 -19.41 7.01 -8.20
N ARG A 196 -18.80 7.87 -9.02
CA ARG A 196 -19.43 8.41 -10.23
C ARG A 196 -19.49 7.43 -11.40
N GLN A 197 -18.78 6.31 -11.34
CA GLN A 197 -18.90 5.29 -12.39
C GLN A 197 -20.25 4.58 -12.27
N THR A 198 -20.99 4.55 -13.39
CA THR A 198 -22.31 3.89 -13.53
C THR A 198 -22.20 2.47 -14.10
N LYS A 199 -21.06 2.12 -14.69
CA LYS A 199 -20.73 0.79 -15.24
C LYS A 199 -19.83 0.00 -14.29
N HIS A 200 -19.73 -1.32 -14.48
CA HIS A 200 -18.82 -2.22 -13.73
C HIS A 200 -19.05 -2.26 -12.21
N ASN A 201 -20.26 -2.65 -11.82
CA ASN A 201 -20.71 -2.63 -10.42
C ASN A 201 -19.86 -3.51 -9.49
N ASP A 202 -19.45 -4.69 -9.96
CA ASP A 202 -18.60 -5.62 -9.22
C ASP A 202 -17.22 -5.04 -8.92
N ARG A 203 -16.56 -4.48 -9.93
CA ARG A 203 -15.23 -3.86 -9.83
C ARG A 203 -15.27 -2.61 -8.97
N LYS A 204 -16.25 -1.74 -9.19
CA LYS A 204 -16.48 -0.54 -8.39
C LYS A 204 -16.60 -0.90 -6.90
N LEU A 205 -17.52 -1.81 -6.56
CA LEU A 205 -17.72 -2.23 -5.17
C LEU A 205 -16.47 -2.87 -4.58
N THR A 206 -15.76 -3.71 -5.35
CA THR A 206 -14.54 -4.37 -4.88
C THR A 206 -13.43 -3.36 -4.57
N LYS A 207 -13.27 -2.34 -5.43
CA LYS A 207 -12.30 -1.27 -5.20
C LYS A 207 -12.63 -0.44 -3.96
N LEU A 208 -13.89 -0.01 -3.82
CA LEU A 208 -14.35 0.75 -2.65
C LEU A 208 -14.18 -0.05 -1.36
N HIS A 209 -14.51 -1.34 -1.38
CA HIS A 209 -14.33 -2.25 -0.24
C HIS A 209 -12.86 -2.35 0.18
N ASN A 210 -11.94 -2.59 -0.77
CA ASN A 210 -10.52 -2.70 -0.46
C ASN A 210 -9.91 -1.35 -0.02
N ASN A 211 -10.36 -0.23 -0.59
CA ASN A 211 -9.98 1.10 -0.12
C ASN A 211 -10.41 1.30 1.34
N ASP A 212 -11.65 0.96 1.69
CA ASP A 212 -12.16 1.06 3.06
C ASP A 212 -11.39 0.16 4.03
N LEU A 213 -11.09 -1.08 3.62
CA LEU A 213 -10.25 -2.01 4.38
C LEU A 213 -8.90 -1.38 4.75
N GLY A 214 -8.22 -0.74 3.79
CA GLY A 214 -6.97 -0.02 4.02
C GLY A 214 -7.12 1.08 5.09
N ARG A 215 -8.12 1.96 4.94
CA ARG A 215 -8.40 3.04 5.91
C ARG A 215 -8.71 2.48 7.30
N LYS A 216 -9.46 1.38 7.37
CA LYS A 216 -9.85 0.71 8.61
C LYS A 216 -8.65 0.15 9.35
N ILE A 217 -7.68 -0.43 8.65
CA ILE A 217 -6.46 -0.99 9.25
C ILE A 217 -5.61 0.13 9.88
N VAL A 218 -5.48 1.29 9.21
CA VAL A 218 -4.80 2.46 9.77
C VAL A 218 -5.53 2.94 11.03
N ARG A 219 -6.86 3.09 10.95
CA ARG A 219 -7.70 3.50 12.09
C ARG A 219 -7.58 2.60 13.30
N ASN A 220 -7.50 1.30 13.08
CA ASN A 220 -7.37 0.32 14.15
C ASN A 220 -5.93 0.20 14.66
N SER A 221 -4.95 0.80 13.98
CA SER A 221 -3.54 0.80 14.36
C SER A 221 -3.15 1.97 15.28
N LEU A 222 -4.06 2.91 15.55
CA LEU A 222 -3.86 3.95 16.55
C LEU A 222 -3.56 3.35 17.94
N SER A 223 -2.55 3.92 18.59
CA SER A 223 -2.14 3.61 19.96
C SER A 223 -2.07 4.88 20.80
N LEU A 224 -1.97 4.69 22.11
CA LEU A 224 -1.57 5.76 23.02
C LEU A 224 -0.07 5.66 23.22
N ASP A 225 0.61 6.79 23.02
CA ASP A 225 1.97 6.99 23.46
C ASP A 225 1.92 7.88 24.70
N CYS A 226 2.56 7.44 25.78
CA CYS A 226 2.46 8.09 27.08
C CYS A 226 3.86 8.42 27.58
N LYS A 227 4.07 9.69 27.91
CA LYS A 227 5.32 10.17 28.51
C LYS A 227 5.15 10.28 30.01
N CYS A 228 6.15 9.78 30.74
CA CYS A 228 6.24 9.88 32.18
C CYS A 228 6.68 11.28 32.59
N HIS A 229 6.03 11.85 33.60
CA HIS A 229 6.45 13.06 34.28
C HIS A 229 6.39 12.85 35.80
N GLY A 230 7.29 13.53 36.51
CA GLY A 230 7.31 13.62 37.95
C GLY A 230 8.57 14.32 38.44
N LEU A 231 8.55 14.76 39.69
CA LEU A 231 9.69 15.42 40.33
C LEU A 231 10.89 14.45 40.30
N THR A 232 12.06 14.98 39.93
CA THR A 232 13.35 14.27 39.99
C THR A 232 13.41 12.93 39.23
N GLY A 233 12.62 12.79 38.15
CA GLY A 233 12.62 11.60 37.29
C GLY A 233 11.68 10.47 37.74
N ALA A 234 10.88 10.67 38.80
CA ALA A 234 9.79 9.75 39.13
C ALA A 234 8.69 9.76 38.06
N CYS A 235 8.04 8.62 37.80
CA CYS A 235 6.91 8.53 36.87
C CYS A 235 5.56 8.51 37.63
N SER A 236 5.18 9.65 38.22
CA SER A 236 3.96 9.77 39.02
C SER A 236 2.71 10.11 38.20
N ILE A 237 2.88 10.82 37.07
CA ILE A 237 1.80 11.12 36.12
C ILE A 237 2.24 10.83 34.69
N HIS A 238 1.31 10.33 33.87
CA HIS A 238 1.56 10.03 32.46
C HIS A 238 0.77 10.99 31.58
N THR A 239 1.45 11.71 30.68
CA THR A 239 0.79 12.50 29.63
C THR A 239 0.66 11.64 28.39
N CYS A 240 -0.57 11.27 28.03
CA CYS A 240 -0.84 10.39 26.92
C CYS A 240 -1.39 11.14 25.71
N THR A 241 -0.80 10.87 24.55
CA THR A 241 -1.23 11.38 23.26
C THR A 241 -1.56 10.20 22.35
N ARG A 242 -2.40 10.43 21.33
CA ARG A 242 -2.91 9.37 20.45
C ARG A 242 -2.23 9.52 19.11
N PHE A 243 -1.50 8.51 18.70
CA PHE A 243 -0.68 8.52 17.51
C PHE A 243 -0.83 7.25 16.68
N LEU A 244 -0.53 7.36 15.40
CA LEU A 244 -0.25 6.24 14.52
C LEU A 244 1.12 5.63 14.87
N PRO A 245 1.38 4.37 14.47
CA PRO A 245 2.72 3.82 14.53
C PRO A 245 3.71 4.69 13.76
N LEU A 246 4.94 4.84 14.26
CA LEU A 246 5.97 5.62 13.58
C LEU A 246 6.29 5.10 12.18
N GLU A 247 6.31 3.77 12.03
CA GLU A 247 6.65 3.09 10.77
C GLU A 247 5.40 2.59 10.04
N PHE A 248 5.20 3.05 8.79
CA PHE A 248 4.14 2.54 7.91
C PHE A 248 4.28 1.03 7.63
N SER A 249 5.49 0.47 7.70
CA SER A 249 5.77 -0.94 7.45
C SER A 249 4.96 -1.88 8.36
N LEU A 250 4.62 -1.47 9.57
CA LEU A 250 3.76 -2.25 10.48
C LEU A 250 2.32 -2.38 9.95
N ILE A 251 1.80 -1.31 9.37
CA ILE A 251 0.47 -1.28 8.74
C ILE A 251 0.50 -2.08 7.45
N ALA A 252 1.51 -1.85 6.60
CA ALA A 252 1.67 -2.54 5.33
C ALA A 252 1.79 -4.07 5.51
N LYS A 253 2.55 -4.54 6.52
CA LYS A 253 2.60 -5.96 6.90
C LYS A 253 1.21 -6.53 7.23
N LYS A 254 0.39 -5.83 8.01
CA LYS A 254 -0.99 -6.29 8.32
C LYS A 254 -1.85 -6.42 7.06
N ILE A 255 -1.73 -5.47 6.13
CA ILE A 255 -2.45 -5.52 4.85
C ILE A 255 -1.97 -6.70 4.01
N PHE A 256 -0.66 -6.98 4.01
CA PHE A 256 -0.08 -8.10 3.27
C PHE A 256 -0.53 -9.47 3.79
N GLU A 257 -0.69 -9.62 5.11
CA GLU A 257 -1.27 -10.84 5.68
C GLU A 257 -2.73 -11.05 5.29
N LEU A 258 -3.49 -9.98 5.02
CA LEU A 258 -4.84 -10.08 4.44
C LEU A 258 -4.79 -10.46 2.95
N TYR A 259 -3.80 -9.96 2.20
CA TYR A 259 -3.57 -10.33 0.81
C TYR A 259 -3.37 -11.84 0.65
N LYS A 260 -2.57 -12.47 1.51
CA LYS A 260 -2.32 -13.92 1.47
C LYS A 260 -3.59 -14.76 1.61
N LYS A 261 -4.60 -14.26 2.34
CA LYS A 261 -5.88 -14.94 2.58
C LYS A 261 -7.09 -14.27 1.91
N ALA A 262 -6.84 -13.42 0.92
CA ALA A 262 -7.89 -12.69 0.21
C ALA A 262 -8.91 -13.66 -0.43
N LEU A 263 -10.16 -13.22 -0.51
CA LEU A 263 -11.29 -14.04 -0.93
C LEU A 263 -11.74 -13.65 -2.33
N GLN A 264 -11.98 -14.66 -3.17
CA GLN A 264 -12.63 -14.42 -4.45
C GLN A 264 -14.10 -14.11 -4.22
N VAL A 265 -14.60 -13.06 -4.86
CA VAL A 265 -15.99 -12.60 -4.71
C VAL A 265 -16.70 -12.52 -6.05
N GLU A 266 -18.01 -12.51 -5.98
CA GLU A 266 -18.90 -12.22 -7.10
C GLU A 266 -20.02 -11.27 -6.65
N LEU A 267 -20.65 -10.63 -7.62
CA LEU A 267 -21.75 -9.71 -7.37
C LEU A 267 -23.06 -10.47 -7.44
N ILE A 268 -23.88 -10.37 -6.39
CA ILE A 268 -25.24 -10.88 -6.39
C ILE A 268 -26.25 -9.75 -6.22
N TYR A 269 -27.47 -10.00 -6.66
CA TYR A 269 -28.64 -9.17 -6.43
C TYR A 269 -29.41 -9.76 -5.25
N VAL A 270 -29.68 -8.92 -4.25
CA VAL A 270 -30.49 -9.25 -3.08
C VAL A 270 -31.78 -8.44 -3.19
N GLY A 271 -32.88 -9.15 -3.50
CA GLY A 271 -34.15 -8.50 -3.88
C GLY A 271 -34.04 -7.75 -5.21
N GLU A 272 -34.92 -6.77 -5.42
CA GLU A 272 -35.09 -6.11 -6.73
C GLU A 272 -33.99 -5.10 -7.09
N ALA A 273 -33.18 -4.61 -6.13
CA ALA A 273 -32.23 -3.53 -6.42
C ALA A 273 -30.89 -3.57 -5.68
N LYS A 274 -30.76 -4.34 -4.59
CA LYS A 274 -29.55 -4.26 -3.75
C LYS A 274 -28.44 -5.14 -4.27
N LYS A 275 -27.33 -4.53 -4.67
CA LYS A 275 -26.12 -5.20 -5.13
C LYS A 275 -25.20 -5.47 -3.95
N GLU A 276 -24.81 -6.72 -3.72
CA GLU A 276 -23.92 -7.11 -2.63
C GLU A 276 -22.78 -7.99 -3.13
N LEU A 277 -21.56 -7.74 -2.61
CA LEU A 277 -20.42 -8.63 -2.84
C LEU A 277 -20.50 -9.81 -1.88
N VAL A 278 -20.41 -11.01 -2.44
CA VAL A 278 -20.41 -12.25 -1.67
C VAL A 278 -19.26 -13.14 -2.09
N ILE A 279 -18.85 -14.04 -1.19
CA ILE A 279 -17.72 -14.93 -1.44
C ILE A 279 -18.12 -15.95 -2.50
N LYS A 280 -17.35 -16.05 -3.58
CA LYS A 280 -17.60 -16.99 -4.66
C LYS A 280 -17.59 -18.42 -4.13
N LYS A 281 -18.64 -19.20 -4.44
CA LYS A 281 -18.75 -20.61 -4.04
C LYS A 281 -17.67 -21.45 -4.70
N LYS A 282 -17.11 -22.43 -3.98
CA LYS A 282 -16.12 -23.36 -4.53
C LYS A 282 -16.75 -24.62 -5.09
N LYS A 283 -17.87 -25.07 -4.49
CA LYS A 283 -18.62 -26.26 -4.90
C LYS A 283 -20.09 -25.95 -5.06
N GLN A 284 -20.74 -26.68 -5.96
CA GLN A 284 -22.18 -26.65 -6.15
C GLN A 284 -22.86 -27.20 -4.88
N GLY A 285 -23.84 -26.46 -4.33
CA GLY A 285 -24.51 -26.79 -3.07
C GLY A 285 -24.00 -26.06 -1.81
N GLU A 286 -22.87 -25.34 -1.87
CA GLU A 286 -22.41 -24.54 -0.74
C GLU A 286 -23.35 -23.36 -0.44
N LYS A 287 -23.58 -23.08 0.85
CA LYS A 287 -24.31 -21.89 1.29
C LYS A 287 -23.54 -20.63 0.92
N GLN A 288 -24.25 -19.63 0.38
CA GLN A 288 -23.66 -18.35 0.03
C GLN A 288 -23.16 -17.64 1.30
N LYS A 289 -21.87 -17.28 1.34
CA LYS A 289 -21.28 -16.59 2.49
C LYS A 289 -21.12 -15.10 2.21
N LYS A 290 -21.46 -14.29 3.21
CA LYS A 290 -21.28 -12.85 3.20
C LYS A 290 -19.81 -12.49 3.37
N LEU A 291 -19.34 -11.51 2.59
CA LEU A 291 -18.02 -10.93 2.74
C LEU A 291 -17.96 -10.07 4.02
N LYS A 292 -16.97 -10.28 4.88
CA LYS A 292 -16.80 -9.44 6.07
C LYS A 292 -16.04 -8.16 5.72
N SER A 293 -16.30 -7.09 6.45
CA SER A 293 -15.61 -5.79 6.29
C SER A 293 -14.09 -5.86 6.58
N ASN A 294 -13.60 -6.91 7.26
CA ASN A 294 -12.17 -7.10 7.52
C ASN A 294 -11.47 -8.02 6.51
N ASP A 295 -12.21 -8.58 5.54
CA ASP A 295 -11.66 -9.48 4.53
C ASP A 295 -11.24 -8.68 3.30
N MET A 296 -10.14 -9.08 2.65
CA MET A 296 -9.75 -8.54 1.34
C MET A 296 -10.48 -9.30 0.23
N ALA A 297 -10.96 -8.59 -0.79
CA ALA A 297 -11.76 -9.17 -1.86
C ALA A 297 -11.17 -8.96 -3.25
N TYR A 298 -11.28 -9.96 -4.12
CA TYR A 298 -10.87 -9.88 -5.52
C TYR A 298 -11.84 -10.64 -6.45
N LEU A 299 -11.86 -10.28 -7.73
CA LEU A 299 -12.80 -10.84 -8.72
C LEU A 299 -12.14 -11.92 -9.59
N LEU A 300 -10.93 -11.62 -10.08
CA LEU A 300 -10.21 -12.46 -11.03
C LEU A 300 -9.00 -13.12 -10.38
N LYS A 301 -8.92 -14.44 -10.45
CA LYS A 301 -7.70 -15.18 -10.14
C LYS A 301 -6.84 -15.27 -11.40
N LEU A 302 -5.61 -14.76 -11.35
CA LEU A 302 -4.63 -14.96 -12.42
C LEU A 302 -3.97 -16.36 -12.33
N ARG A 303 -3.38 -16.80 -13.44
CA ARG A 303 -2.51 -18.00 -13.49
C ARG A 303 -1.26 -17.78 -12.62
N ASP A 304 -0.52 -18.86 -12.38
CA ASP A 304 0.65 -18.85 -11.49
C ASP A 304 1.76 -17.90 -12.02
N PHE A 305 2.33 -17.06 -11.14
CA PHE A 305 3.38 -16.09 -11.47
C PHE A 305 4.75 -16.75 -11.73
N CYS A 306 4.82 -18.07 -11.70
CA CYS A 306 6.04 -18.84 -12.00
C CYS A 306 6.54 -18.66 -13.43
N VAL A 307 5.63 -18.56 -14.40
CA VAL A 307 5.94 -18.56 -15.84
C VAL A 307 5.79 -17.13 -16.38
N PRO A 308 6.76 -16.64 -17.17
CA PRO A 308 6.63 -15.34 -17.81
C PRO A 308 5.44 -15.32 -18.78
N GLU A 309 4.75 -14.19 -18.85
CA GLU A 309 3.67 -13.97 -19.80
C GLU A 309 3.84 -12.60 -20.48
N THR A 310 4.36 -12.61 -21.71
CA THR A 310 4.68 -11.39 -22.49
C THR A 310 3.45 -10.53 -22.72
N LYS A 311 2.30 -11.13 -23.05
CA LYS A 311 1.04 -10.41 -23.34
C LYS A 311 0.56 -9.57 -22.15
N ASN A 312 0.75 -10.07 -20.93
CA ASN A 312 0.31 -9.41 -19.70
C ASN A 312 1.47 -8.70 -18.98
N LYS A 313 2.67 -8.69 -19.56
CA LYS A 313 3.92 -8.16 -19.00
C LYS A 313 4.26 -8.72 -17.62
N LEU A 314 4.05 -10.02 -17.44
CA LEU A 314 4.43 -10.73 -16.22
C LEU A 314 5.83 -11.33 -16.40
N PRO A 315 6.81 -10.99 -15.56
CA PRO A 315 8.21 -11.39 -15.76
C PRO A 315 8.50 -12.86 -15.44
N GLY A 316 7.62 -13.55 -14.70
CA GLY A 316 7.91 -14.89 -14.17
C GLY A 316 8.88 -14.85 -12.99
N THR A 317 9.32 -16.03 -12.52
CA THR A 317 10.27 -16.12 -11.39
C THR A 317 11.69 -16.50 -11.77
N LYS A 318 11.96 -16.82 -13.04
CA LYS A 318 13.31 -17.16 -13.52
C LYS A 318 14.28 -15.99 -13.32
N GLY A 319 15.48 -16.28 -12.82
CA GLY A 319 16.52 -15.29 -12.54
C GLY A 319 16.30 -14.45 -11.29
N ARG A 320 15.20 -14.64 -10.55
CA ARG A 320 14.98 -13.92 -9.29
C ARG A 320 15.88 -14.47 -8.18
N ALA A 321 16.42 -13.55 -7.39
CA ALA A 321 17.18 -13.90 -6.19
C ALA A 321 16.25 -14.49 -5.12
N CYS A 322 16.67 -15.63 -4.57
CA CYS A 322 16.02 -16.29 -3.46
C CYS A 322 17.02 -16.53 -2.33
N GLY A 323 16.54 -16.97 -1.16
CA GLY A 323 17.41 -17.31 -0.05
C GLY A 323 16.63 -17.62 1.21
N HIS A 324 17.24 -17.34 2.35
CA HIS A 324 16.59 -17.46 3.64
C HIS A 324 15.94 -16.14 4.04
N LYS A 325 14.65 -16.20 4.36
CA LYS A 325 13.92 -15.09 4.98
C LYS A 325 14.07 -15.22 6.48
N PHE A 326 14.78 -14.28 7.10
CA PHE A 326 14.92 -14.19 8.54
C PHE A 326 13.65 -13.58 9.15
N ILE A 327 12.96 -14.35 9.99
CA ILE A 327 11.78 -13.89 10.74
C ILE A 327 12.19 -13.75 12.20
N GLY A 328 12.20 -12.52 12.71
CA GLY A 328 12.59 -12.22 14.09
C GLY A 328 12.42 -10.74 14.44
N ASN A 329 12.30 -10.45 15.74
CA ASN A 329 12.23 -9.09 16.25
C ASN A 329 13.65 -8.56 16.47
N PHE A 330 14.18 -7.82 15.50
CA PHE A 330 15.54 -7.25 15.56
C PHE A 330 15.76 -6.27 16.73
N LYS A 331 14.70 -5.91 17.49
CA LYS A 331 14.76 -5.02 18.65
C LYS A 331 15.22 -5.69 19.95
N THR A 332 15.18 -7.02 20.08
CA THR A 332 15.43 -7.69 21.39
C THR A 332 16.69 -8.52 21.47
N ALA A 333 17.34 -8.86 20.35
CA ALA A 333 18.71 -9.37 20.26
C ALA A 333 18.93 -9.82 18.81
N PRO A 334 20.05 -9.50 18.13
CA PRO A 334 20.25 -9.87 16.73
C PRO A 334 20.42 -11.38 16.49
N PHE A 335 20.60 -12.19 17.55
CA PHE A 335 21.08 -13.57 17.47
C PHE A 335 20.23 -14.63 18.18
N VAL A 336 19.15 -14.28 18.89
CA VAL A 336 18.57 -15.23 19.86
C VAL A 336 17.24 -15.86 19.43
N ASN A 337 16.56 -15.40 18.38
CA ASN A 337 15.31 -16.04 17.88
C ASN A 337 15.00 -15.67 16.42
N THR A 338 15.93 -15.94 15.50
CA THR A 338 15.71 -15.75 14.06
C THR A 338 15.49 -17.11 13.38
N THR A 339 14.23 -17.44 13.10
CA THR A 339 13.94 -18.59 12.23
C THR A 339 14.23 -18.18 10.78
N ALA A 340 15.13 -18.92 10.15
CA ALA A 340 15.48 -18.74 8.74
C ALA A 340 14.58 -19.66 7.91
N ILE A 341 13.59 -19.11 7.22
CA ILE A 341 12.74 -19.89 6.31
C ILE A 341 13.37 -19.86 4.93
N ASN A 342 13.75 -21.02 4.39
CA ASN A 342 14.14 -21.13 2.99
C ASN A 342 12.93 -20.84 2.09
N VAL A 343 12.97 -19.74 1.33
CA VAL A 343 11.89 -19.34 0.43
C VAL A 343 12.14 -19.72 -1.02
N CYS A 344 13.30 -20.32 -1.34
CA CYS A 344 13.65 -20.70 -2.71
C CYS A 344 12.67 -21.71 -3.31
N ASP A 345 12.23 -22.73 -2.56
CA ASP A 345 11.30 -23.74 -3.10
C ASP A 345 9.96 -23.13 -3.52
N HIS A 346 9.46 -22.18 -2.72
CA HIS A 346 8.23 -21.45 -3.01
C HIS A 346 8.40 -20.49 -4.20
N LEU A 347 9.47 -19.69 -4.18
CA LEU A 347 9.72 -18.63 -5.15
C LEU A 347 10.12 -19.19 -6.53
N CYS A 348 10.99 -20.20 -6.55
CA CYS A 348 11.46 -20.85 -7.76
C CYS A 348 10.51 -21.93 -8.28
N CYS A 349 9.33 -22.08 -7.67
CA CYS A 349 8.28 -22.99 -8.12
C CYS A 349 8.76 -24.43 -8.27
N LYS A 350 9.62 -24.88 -7.32
CA LYS A 350 10.27 -26.19 -7.32
C LYS A 350 11.15 -26.51 -8.55
N ARG A 351 11.53 -25.51 -9.37
CA ARG A 351 12.49 -25.67 -10.48
C ARG A 351 13.96 -25.73 -10.00
N GLY A 352 14.20 -25.47 -8.72
CA GLY A 352 15.54 -25.29 -8.15
C GLY A 352 16.14 -23.92 -8.45
N TYR A 353 17.39 -23.73 -8.04
CA TYR A 353 18.15 -22.49 -8.19
C TYR A 353 19.60 -22.77 -8.61
N SER A 354 20.25 -21.76 -9.20
CA SER A 354 21.69 -21.73 -9.46
C SER A 354 22.37 -20.84 -8.42
N THR A 355 23.53 -21.25 -7.94
CA THR A 355 24.34 -20.46 -7.00
C THR A 355 25.33 -19.59 -7.78
N THR A 356 25.42 -18.31 -7.43
CA THR A 356 26.37 -17.36 -8.01
C THR A 356 26.98 -16.53 -6.91
N THR A 357 28.28 -16.27 -6.96
CA THR A 357 28.96 -15.41 -5.98
C THR A 357 28.95 -13.95 -6.45
N ARG A 358 28.51 -13.03 -5.60
CA ARG A 358 28.59 -11.59 -5.83
C ARG A 358 29.56 -10.95 -4.83
N ASN A 359 30.51 -10.21 -5.37
CA ASN A 359 31.40 -9.36 -4.58
C ASN A 359 30.65 -8.05 -4.25
N THR A 360 30.36 -7.83 -2.97
CA THR A 360 29.74 -6.58 -2.51
C THR A 360 30.75 -5.79 -1.68
N PRO A 361 31.06 -4.53 -2.04
CA PRO A 361 31.87 -3.67 -1.20
C PRO A 361 31.12 -3.38 0.10
N ARG A 362 31.81 -3.47 1.23
CA ARG A 362 31.29 -3.07 2.54
C ARG A 362 32.36 -2.31 3.31
N LEU A 363 31.92 -1.40 4.16
CA LEU A 363 32.81 -0.80 5.15
C LEU A 363 33.19 -1.86 6.19
N CYS A 364 34.48 -1.90 6.53
CA CYS A 364 35.08 -2.86 7.45
C CYS A 364 36.22 -2.20 8.22
N ARG A 365 36.65 -2.84 9.31
CA ARG A 365 37.80 -2.38 10.11
C ARG A 365 37.68 -0.90 10.49
N CYS A 366 36.48 -0.48 10.87
CA CYS A 366 36.17 0.89 11.26
C CYS A 366 36.83 1.24 12.59
N LYS A 367 37.48 2.40 12.67
CA LYS A 367 38.09 2.96 13.88
C LYS A 367 37.65 4.41 14.03
N PHE A 368 37.34 4.81 15.26
CA PHE A 368 37.04 6.20 15.57
C PHE A 368 38.34 7.03 15.53
N ASP A 369 38.36 8.11 14.75
CA ASP A 369 39.49 9.01 14.65
C ASP A 369 39.21 10.25 15.50
N MET A 370 39.89 10.32 16.65
CA MET A 370 39.74 11.40 17.62
C MET A 370 40.15 12.78 17.07
N LYS A 371 41.01 12.85 16.03
CA LYS A 371 41.47 14.14 15.49
C LYS A 371 40.39 14.84 14.65
N ILE A 372 39.53 14.07 14.00
CA ILE A 372 38.47 14.61 13.12
C ILE A 372 37.06 14.36 13.68
N MET A 373 36.95 13.75 14.86
CA MET A 373 35.69 13.41 15.53
C MET A 373 34.74 12.59 14.63
N ASP A 374 35.30 11.65 13.85
CA ASP A 374 34.56 10.84 12.88
C ASP A 374 35.10 9.40 12.78
N VAL A 375 34.31 8.48 12.24
CA VAL A 375 34.66 7.06 12.07
C VAL A 375 35.32 6.84 10.71
N LYS A 376 36.59 6.43 10.70
CA LYS A 376 37.29 6.01 9.49
C LYS A 376 37.17 4.50 9.29
N CYS A 377 36.60 4.09 8.16
CA CYS A 377 36.47 2.70 7.75
C CYS A 377 37.31 2.40 6.49
N LYS A 378 37.74 1.14 6.33
CA LYS A 378 38.29 0.64 5.07
C LYS A 378 37.18 0.00 4.24
N THR A 379 37.31 -0.01 2.92
CA THR A 379 36.42 -0.76 2.04
C THR A 379 36.94 -2.18 1.87
N CYS A 380 36.19 -3.17 2.34
CA CYS A 380 36.46 -4.58 2.11
C CYS A 380 35.50 -5.15 1.05
N ILE A 381 35.96 -6.16 0.32
CA ILE A 381 35.11 -6.93 -0.58
C ILE A 381 34.55 -8.13 0.19
N LEU A 382 33.23 -8.19 0.35
CA LEU A 382 32.54 -9.37 0.87
C LEU A 382 32.06 -10.23 -0.29
N ARG A 383 32.53 -11.48 -0.35
CA ARG A 383 31.97 -12.52 -1.22
C ARG A 383 30.66 -13.01 -0.60
N LYS A 384 29.53 -12.78 -1.27
CA LYS A 384 28.21 -13.26 -0.84
C LYS A 384 27.65 -14.20 -1.89
N GLU A 385 27.23 -15.39 -1.46
CA GLU A 385 26.47 -16.30 -2.33
C GLU A 385 25.05 -15.78 -2.56
N ILE A 386 24.61 -15.84 -3.81
CA ILE A 386 23.27 -15.48 -4.25
C ILE A 386 22.69 -16.68 -4.97
N TYR A 387 21.46 -17.04 -4.59
CA TYR A 387 20.71 -18.11 -5.21
C TYR A 387 19.73 -17.51 -6.21
N LEU A 388 19.79 -17.93 -7.48
CA LEU A 388 18.93 -17.42 -8.55
C LEU A 388 18.02 -18.54 -9.05
N CYS A 389 16.72 -18.30 -9.14
CA CYS A 389 15.78 -19.30 -9.64
C CYS A 389 16.06 -19.70 -11.09
N ARG A 390 15.96 -21.00 -11.39
CA ARG A 390 16.13 -21.55 -12.74
C ARG A 390 14.96 -21.26 -13.67
#